data_AF-A0A3E5GVP0-F1
#
_entry.id   AF-A0A3E5GVP0-F1
#
_cell.length_a   1.000
_cell.length_b   1.000
_cell.length_c   1.000
_cell.angle_alpha   90.00
_cell.angle_beta   90.00
_cell.angle_gamma   90.00
#
_symmetry.space_group_name_H-M   'P 1'
#
loop_
_entity.id
_entity.type
_entity.pdbx_description
1 polymer ?
#
loop_
_entity_poly.entity_id
_entity_poly.type
_entity_poly.pdbx_seq_one_letter_code
_entity_poly.pdbx_strand_id
1 'polypeptide(L)'
;MIRKLYTFFQKETVLSISVILAVFSMFWIKPDHTYISYIDFRTLGLLFCLMTIVAGLKEIGVFDFLAEKMLSKAHGTKAIVTLLVLLCFFFSMVITNDVALITFVPLALIMLHKLPEELIEYWLIKVVVMQTIAANLGSMLTPIGNPQNLYLYAQADMSAFALIRLMLPYSVVSLILLLIWIRFAASKAPKMSKKNNISLSFSNTSEHHRKNVLKSIANRKTEYLIAYLLLFAACLLTVAHILDFRIPLLLVVLYVIIRNHTLLGKVDYSLLATFTALFIFIGNLGRISQFSHFLSSIMTGRETITAILASQVMSNVPAAILLSGFANNYTSLIIGTNIGGLGTLIASMASLISFKYIAKENPHLRGKYFTLFTVANILFLAILLLLIKCLTAF
;
A
#
# COMPACT_ATOMS: atom_id res chain seq x y z
N MET A 1 -0.07 31.97 -8.67
CA MET A 1 -0.98 31.20 -7.78
C MET A 1 -1.66 30.05 -8.53
N ILE A 2 -2.35 30.31 -9.64
CA ILE A 2 -3.07 29.30 -10.46
C ILE A 2 -2.19 28.11 -10.90
N ARG A 3 -0.95 28.35 -11.35
CA ARG A 3 -0.02 27.28 -11.74
C ARG A 3 0.38 26.36 -10.58
N LYS A 4 0.50 26.90 -9.35
CA LYS A 4 0.78 26.13 -8.14
C LYS A 4 -0.42 25.27 -7.74
N LEU A 5 -1.64 25.83 -7.82
CA LEU A 5 -2.88 25.06 -7.63
C LEU A 5 -2.99 23.94 -8.67
N TYR A 6 -2.79 24.22 -9.95
CA TYR A 6 -2.83 23.22 -11.01
C TYR A 6 -1.84 22.07 -10.79
N THR A 7 -0.61 22.38 -10.38
CA THR A 7 0.38 21.35 -10.02
C THR A 7 0.00 20.56 -8.77
N PHE A 8 -0.75 21.14 -7.84
CA PHE A 8 -1.27 20.43 -6.67
C PHE A 8 -2.40 19.47 -7.07
N PHE A 9 -3.36 19.93 -7.87
CA PHE A 9 -4.45 19.09 -8.41
C PHE A 9 -3.93 17.87 -9.19
N GLN A 10 -2.84 18.03 -9.94
CA GLN A 10 -2.22 16.92 -10.68
C GLN A 10 -1.44 15.95 -9.78
N LYS A 11 -0.93 16.41 -8.64
CA LYS A 11 -0.20 15.55 -7.70
C LYS A 11 -1.15 14.79 -6.77
N GLU A 12 -2.21 15.46 -6.35
CA GLU A 12 -3.17 14.99 -5.33
C GLU A 12 -4.59 14.94 -5.91
N THR A 13 -4.75 14.24 -7.03
CA THR A 13 -6.02 14.19 -7.77
C THR A 13 -7.15 13.60 -6.92
N VAL A 14 -6.89 12.54 -6.16
CA VAL A 14 -7.90 11.91 -5.30
C VAL A 14 -8.35 12.83 -4.17
N LEU A 15 -7.41 13.48 -3.48
CA LEU A 15 -7.73 14.47 -2.45
C LEU A 15 -8.58 15.60 -3.03
N SER A 16 -8.15 16.12 -4.18
CA SER A 16 -8.81 17.24 -4.83
C SER A 16 -10.25 16.92 -5.21
N ILE A 17 -10.49 15.76 -5.83
CA ILE A 17 -11.83 15.28 -6.15
C ILE A 17 -12.65 15.09 -4.86
N SER A 18 -12.08 14.46 -3.84
CA SER A 18 -12.76 14.21 -2.56
C SER A 18 -13.19 15.50 -1.87
N VAL A 19 -12.33 16.52 -1.85
CA VAL A 19 -12.64 17.84 -1.29
C VAL A 19 -13.73 18.54 -2.10
N ILE A 20 -13.65 18.51 -3.44
CA ILE A 20 -14.69 19.09 -4.31
C ILE A 20 -16.04 18.42 -4.04
N LEU A 21 -16.09 17.08 -3.98
CA LEU A 21 -17.31 16.33 -3.68
C LEU A 21 -17.86 16.65 -2.29
N ALA A 22 -16.99 16.72 -1.28
CA ALA A 22 -17.38 17.10 0.08
C ALA A 22 -17.99 18.51 0.11
N VAL A 23 -17.31 19.51 -0.45
CA VAL A 23 -17.80 20.89 -0.51
C VAL A 23 -19.10 20.98 -1.32
N PHE A 24 -19.19 20.28 -2.46
CA PHE A 24 -20.40 20.28 -3.27
C PHE A 24 -21.60 19.69 -2.51
N SER A 25 -21.38 18.59 -1.77
CA SER A 25 -22.43 17.99 -0.94
C SER A 25 -22.91 18.90 0.20
N MET A 26 -22.06 19.83 0.67
CA MET A 26 -22.43 20.81 1.71
C MET A 26 -23.49 21.84 1.25
N PHE A 27 -23.69 22.00 -0.07
CA PHE A 27 -24.77 22.85 -0.58
C PHE A 27 -26.15 22.20 -0.38
N TRP A 28 -26.25 20.87 -0.39
CA TRP A 28 -27.49 20.13 -0.16
C TRP A 28 -27.74 19.86 1.31
N ILE A 29 -26.73 19.35 2.01
CA ILE A 29 -26.77 19.11 3.45
C ILE A 29 -25.88 20.17 4.08
N LYS A 30 -26.44 21.08 4.87
CA LYS A 30 -25.64 22.15 5.48
C LYS A 30 -24.87 21.61 6.70
N PRO A 31 -23.63 22.09 6.95
CA PRO A 31 -22.87 21.73 8.15
C PRO A 31 -23.66 21.94 9.44
N ASP A 32 -23.76 20.89 10.24
CA ASP A 32 -24.35 20.88 11.58
C ASP A 32 -23.45 20.09 12.55
N HIS A 33 -23.88 19.96 13.82
CA HIS A 33 -23.10 19.25 14.84
C HIS A 33 -22.83 17.77 14.51
N THR A 34 -23.67 17.16 13.65
CA THR A 34 -23.53 15.75 13.25
C THR A 34 -22.34 15.52 12.31
N TYR A 35 -21.75 16.57 11.72
CA TYR A 35 -20.58 16.43 10.86
C TYR A 35 -19.37 15.86 11.59
N ILE A 36 -19.23 16.18 12.88
CA ILE A 36 -18.15 15.65 13.71
C ILE A 36 -18.26 14.13 13.83
N SER A 37 -19.48 13.59 13.91
CA SER A 37 -19.70 12.14 14.01
C SER A 37 -19.48 11.40 12.67
N TYR A 38 -19.37 12.11 11.55
CA TYR A 38 -18.99 11.47 10.27
C TYR A 38 -17.53 11.03 10.28
N ILE A 39 -16.68 11.73 11.04
CA ILE A 39 -15.24 11.55 11.00
C ILE A 39 -14.83 10.38 11.91
N ASP A 40 -14.25 9.34 11.33
CA ASP A 40 -13.63 8.25 12.08
C ASP A 40 -12.25 8.68 12.60
N PHE A 41 -12.25 9.32 13.78
CA PHE A 41 -11.03 9.76 14.45
C PHE A 41 -10.10 8.61 14.85
N ARG A 42 -10.65 7.41 15.08
CA ARG A 42 -9.84 6.22 15.41
C ARG A 42 -8.98 5.85 14.22
N THR A 43 -9.60 5.72 13.05
CA THR A 43 -8.91 5.40 11.79
C THR A 43 -7.88 6.48 11.46
N LEU A 44 -8.26 7.77 11.50
CA LEU A 44 -7.33 8.88 11.22
C LEU A 44 -6.14 8.91 12.19
N GLY A 45 -6.39 8.74 13.49
CA GLY A 45 -5.35 8.72 14.52
C GLY A 45 -4.38 7.55 14.32
N LEU A 46 -4.90 6.35 14.04
CA LEU A 46 -4.06 5.18 13.77
C LEU A 46 -3.25 5.32 12.49
N LEU A 47 -3.85 5.81 11.40
CA LEU A 47 -3.13 6.08 10.14
C LEU A 47 -1.98 7.06 10.39
N PHE A 48 -2.25 8.17 11.08
CA PHE A 48 -1.23 9.15 11.45
C PHE A 48 -0.07 8.50 12.24
N CYS A 49 -0.39 7.74 13.29
CA CYS A 49 0.61 7.05 14.10
C CYS A 49 1.49 6.11 13.26
N LEU A 50 0.84 5.21 12.52
CA LEU A 50 1.52 4.18 11.73
C LEU A 50 2.42 4.81 10.66
N MET A 51 1.92 5.80 9.93
CA MET A 51 2.68 6.49 8.90
C MET A 51 3.88 7.25 9.48
N THR A 52 3.71 7.87 10.65
CA THR A 52 4.81 8.56 11.35
C THR A 52 5.88 7.58 11.81
N ILE A 53 5.49 6.47 12.43
CA ILE A 53 6.40 5.43 12.90
C ILE A 53 7.16 4.81 11.72
N VAL A 54 6.45 4.48 10.65
CA VAL A 54 7.02 3.90 9.43
C VAL A 54 7.99 4.89 8.76
N ALA A 55 7.67 6.17 8.71
CA ALA A 55 8.59 7.21 8.24
C ALA A 55 9.87 7.28 9.11
N GLY A 56 9.71 7.15 10.43
CA GLY A 56 10.82 7.04 11.38
C GLY A 56 11.73 5.84 11.12
N LEU A 57 11.14 4.64 11.01
CA LEU A 57 11.85 3.39 10.69
C LEU A 57 12.59 3.46 9.34
N LYS A 58 11.97 4.12 8.36
CA LYS A 58 12.59 4.37 7.05
C LYS A 58 13.75 5.34 7.14
N GLU A 59 13.62 6.45 7.87
CA GLU A 59 14.70 7.43 8.05
C GLU A 59 15.95 6.84 8.70
N ILE A 60 15.77 5.94 9.68
CA ILE A 60 16.91 5.27 10.30
C ILE A 60 17.53 4.17 9.41
N GLY A 61 16.86 3.80 8.31
CA GLY A 61 17.35 2.86 7.29
C GLY A 61 17.08 1.39 7.61
N VAL A 62 16.05 1.07 8.41
CA VAL A 62 15.75 -0.32 8.82
C VAL A 62 15.43 -1.20 7.62
N PHE A 63 14.58 -0.72 6.72
CA PHE A 63 14.13 -1.50 5.57
C PHE A 63 15.26 -1.73 4.57
N ASP A 64 16.08 -0.72 4.32
CA ASP A 64 17.26 -0.83 3.46
C ASP A 64 18.24 -1.83 4.06
N PHE A 65 18.59 -1.71 5.34
CA PHE A 65 19.48 -2.65 6.02
C PHE A 65 18.99 -4.11 5.97
N LEU A 66 17.69 -4.34 6.22
CA LEU A 66 17.12 -5.68 6.15
C LEU A 66 17.16 -6.23 4.72
N ALA A 67 16.82 -5.42 3.72
CA ALA A 67 16.85 -5.81 2.33
C ALA A 67 18.28 -6.14 1.87
N GLU A 68 19.26 -5.29 2.21
CA GLU A 68 20.69 -5.50 1.94
C GLU A 68 21.19 -6.81 2.55
N LYS A 69 20.87 -7.07 3.82
CA LYS A 69 21.26 -8.30 4.53
C LYS A 69 20.64 -9.56 3.93
N MET A 70 19.41 -9.47 3.42
CA MET A 70 18.75 -10.61 2.77
C MET A 70 19.30 -10.81 1.35
N LEU A 71 19.55 -9.73 0.60
CA LEU A 71 20.07 -9.76 -0.76
C LEU A 71 21.52 -10.23 -0.84
N SER A 72 22.33 -10.02 0.22
CA SER A 72 23.69 -10.54 0.27
C SER A 72 23.81 -12.06 0.25
N LYS A 73 22.72 -12.76 0.59
CA LYS A 73 22.62 -14.22 0.53
C LYS A 73 22.07 -14.73 -0.80
N ALA A 74 21.59 -13.83 -1.67
CA ALA A 74 20.97 -14.19 -2.93
C ALA A 74 22.02 -14.29 -4.03
N HIS A 75 22.15 -15.47 -4.63
CA HIS A 75 23.07 -15.70 -5.74
C HIS A 75 22.31 -15.86 -7.06
N GLY A 76 22.64 -15.01 -8.04
CA GLY A 76 22.08 -15.02 -9.38
C GLY A 76 20.77 -14.24 -9.53
N THR A 77 20.45 -13.87 -10.77
CA THR A 77 19.36 -12.95 -11.11
C THR A 77 17.99 -13.45 -10.60
N LYS A 78 17.70 -14.75 -10.75
CA LYS A 78 16.43 -15.32 -10.28
C LYS A 78 16.26 -15.16 -8.76
N ALA A 79 17.31 -15.41 -7.98
CA ALA A 79 17.24 -15.29 -6.52
C ALA A 79 17.01 -13.84 -6.10
N ILE A 80 17.72 -12.89 -6.73
CA ILE A 80 17.56 -11.45 -6.48
C ILE A 80 16.14 -11.00 -6.82
N VAL A 81 15.63 -11.35 -8.01
CA VAL A 81 14.26 -11.01 -8.43
C VAL A 81 13.23 -11.58 -7.46
N THR A 82 13.37 -12.86 -7.11
CA THR A 82 12.46 -13.51 -6.16
C THR A 82 12.46 -12.76 -4.84
N LEU A 83 13.63 -12.45 -4.30
CA LEU A 83 13.75 -11.77 -3.03
C LEU A 83 13.18 -10.34 -3.07
N LEU A 84 13.42 -9.58 -4.13
CA LEU A 84 12.86 -8.22 -4.28
C LEU A 84 11.34 -8.21 -4.31
N VAL A 85 10.72 -9.20 -4.96
CA VAL A 85 9.27 -9.35 -5.02
C VAL A 85 8.71 -9.81 -3.66
N LEU A 86 9.35 -10.80 -3.03
CA LEU A 86 8.92 -11.31 -1.72
C LEU A 86 9.10 -10.27 -0.60
N LEU A 87 10.18 -9.50 -0.61
CA LEU A 87 10.37 -8.37 0.31
C LEU A 87 9.20 -7.40 0.17
N CYS A 88 8.84 -7.03 -1.06
CA CYS A 88 7.71 -6.14 -1.30
C CYS A 88 6.39 -6.73 -0.79
N PHE A 89 6.13 -8.01 -1.05
CA PHE A 89 4.92 -8.73 -0.62
C PHE A 89 4.77 -8.79 0.91
N PHE A 90 5.84 -9.19 1.62
CA PHE A 90 5.76 -9.39 3.07
C PHE A 90 5.87 -8.08 3.84
N PHE A 91 6.72 -7.14 3.42
CA PHE A 91 6.81 -5.86 4.11
C PHE A 91 5.55 -5.02 3.92
N SER A 92 4.84 -5.11 2.78
CA SER A 92 3.57 -4.39 2.62
C SER A 92 2.49 -4.81 3.62
N MET A 93 2.60 -5.98 4.26
CA MET A 93 1.73 -6.40 5.36
C MET A 93 1.94 -5.57 6.65
N VAL A 94 3.09 -4.90 6.78
CA VAL A 94 3.52 -4.23 8.01
C VAL A 94 3.58 -2.71 7.84
N ILE A 95 4.04 -2.22 6.70
CA ILE A 95 4.40 -0.80 6.50
C ILE A 95 3.53 -0.04 5.50
N THR A 96 2.46 -0.69 5.03
CA THR A 96 1.62 -0.32 3.89
C THR A 96 2.18 -0.61 2.49
N ASN A 97 1.28 -0.80 1.54
CA ASN A 97 1.60 -0.98 0.12
C ASN A 97 2.33 0.22 -0.49
N ASP A 98 1.91 1.46 -0.20
CA ASP A 98 2.54 2.67 -0.71
C ASP A 98 4.00 2.80 -0.26
N VAL A 99 4.26 2.65 1.06
CA VAL A 99 5.63 2.75 1.59
C VAL A 99 6.49 1.59 1.09
N ALA A 100 5.93 0.38 0.96
CA ALA A 100 6.63 -0.75 0.37
C ALA A 100 7.09 -0.44 -1.06
N LEU A 101 6.24 0.15 -1.91
CA LEU A 101 6.64 0.52 -3.27
C LEU A 101 7.68 1.63 -3.31
N ILE A 102 7.54 2.67 -2.49
CA ILE A 102 8.53 3.77 -2.41
C ILE A 102 9.89 3.24 -1.92
N THR A 103 9.92 2.13 -1.18
CA THR A 103 11.15 1.54 -0.64
C THR A 103 11.76 0.53 -1.62
N PHE A 104 10.98 -0.47 -2.06
CA PHE A 104 11.52 -1.61 -2.79
C PHE A 104 11.58 -1.44 -4.31
N VAL A 105 10.81 -0.52 -4.91
CA VAL A 105 10.92 -0.24 -6.35
C VAL A 105 12.25 0.46 -6.67
N PRO A 106 12.66 1.54 -5.98
CA PRO A 106 13.99 2.13 -6.21
C PRO A 106 15.13 1.14 -5.96
N LEU A 107 15.02 0.33 -4.90
CA LEU A 107 16.01 -0.71 -4.63
C LEU A 107 16.10 -1.72 -5.79
N ALA A 108 14.96 -2.15 -6.34
CA ALA A 108 14.94 -3.04 -7.49
C ALA A 108 15.58 -2.38 -8.72
N LEU A 109 15.30 -1.11 -9.00
CA LEU A 109 15.94 -0.38 -10.10
C LEU A 109 17.46 -0.35 -9.90
N ILE A 110 17.97 0.02 -8.73
CA ILE A 110 19.42 0.05 -8.43
C ILE A 110 20.05 -1.33 -8.64
N MET A 111 19.39 -2.40 -8.19
CA MET A 111 19.92 -3.76 -8.30
C MET A 111 19.91 -4.28 -9.74
N LEU A 112 18.84 -4.00 -10.49
CA LEU A 112 18.71 -4.48 -11.86
C LEU A 112 19.69 -3.77 -12.80
N HIS A 113 20.01 -2.49 -12.58
CA HIS A 113 21.01 -1.76 -13.37
C HIS A 113 22.45 -2.29 -13.20
N LYS A 114 22.70 -3.20 -12.26
CA LYS A 114 23.97 -3.92 -12.16
C LYS A 114 24.05 -5.15 -13.07
N LEU A 115 22.95 -5.51 -13.74
CA LEU A 115 22.90 -6.61 -14.69
C LEU A 115 23.37 -6.17 -16.09
N PRO A 116 23.78 -7.10 -16.95
CA PRO A 116 23.95 -6.83 -18.38
C PRO A 116 22.68 -6.24 -19.01
N GLU A 117 22.83 -5.37 -20.02
CA GLU A 117 21.73 -4.62 -20.65
C GLU A 117 20.56 -5.53 -21.11
N GLU A 118 20.85 -6.66 -21.75
CA GLU A 118 19.83 -7.63 -22.19
C GLU A 118 18.95 -8.13 -21.03
N LEU A 119 19.53 -8.30 -19.84
CA LEU A 119 18.80 -8.70 -18.64
C LEU A 119 18.06 -7.53 -17.99
N ILE A 120 18.60 -6.30 -18.08
CA ILE A 120 17.90 -5.09 -17.64
C ILE A 120 16.58 -4.95 -18.41
N GLU A 121 16.65 -4.94 -19.75
CA GLU A 121 15.48 -4.79 -20.60
C GLU A 121 14.44 -5.89 -20.35
N TYR A 122 14.90 -7.10 -20.08
CA TYR A 122 14.03 -8.22 -19.79
C TYR A 122 13.36 -8.13 -18.41
N TRP A 123 14.11 -7.78 -17.35
CA TRP A 123 13.63 -7.88 -15.97
C TRP A 123 13.02 -6.60 -15.41
N LEU A 124 13.49 -5.42 -15.80
CA LEU A 124 13.15 -4.15 -15.14
C LEU A 124 11.65 -3.94 -15.03
N ILE A 125 10.93 -3.99 -16.14
CA ILE A 125 9.47 -3.80 -16.14
C ILE A 125 8.78 -4.94 -15.39
N LYS A 126 9.20 -6.20 -15.59
CA LYS A 126 8.57 -7.37 -14.97
C LYS A 126 8.65 -7.30 -13.45
N VAL A 127 9.83 -6.98 -12.91
CA VAL A 127 10.04 -6.87 -11.47
C VAL A 127 9.20 -5.76 -10.88
N VAL A 128 9.15 -4.58 -11.51
CA VAL A 128 8.36 -3.46 -10.97
C VAL A 128 6.86 -3.76 -11.03
N VAL A 129 6.36 -4.41 -12.09
CA VAL A 129 4.96 -4.88 -12.13
C VAL A 129 4.70 -5.92 -11.05
N MET A 130 5.58 -6.92 -10.91
CA MET A 130 5.46 -7.95 -9.87
C MET A 130 5.48 -7.34 -8.46
N GLN A 131 6.32 -6.33 -8.20
CA GLN A 131 6.34 -5.60 -6.93
C GLN A 131 5.05 -4.82 -6.70
N THR A 132 4.48 -4.21 -7.75
CA THR A 132 3.20 -3.48 -7.64
C THR A 132 2.07 -4.42 -7.24
N ILE A 133 1.96 -5.55 -7.93
CA ILE A 133 0.99 -6.60 -7.59
C ILE A 133 1.30 -7.17 -6.20
N ALA A 134 2.56 -7.41 -5.87
CA ALA A 134 2.97 -7.94 -4.58
C ALA A 134 2.62 -7.00 -3.42
N ALA A 135 2.83 -5.69 -3.55
CA ALA A 135 2.48 -4.72 -2.53
C ALA A 135 0.97 -4.68 -2.29
N ASN A 136 0.16 -4.66 -3.36
CA ASN A 136 -1.30 -4.64 -3.25
C ASN A 136 -1.84 -5.97 -2.67
N LEU A 137 -1.30 -7.11 -3.10
CA LEU A 137 -1.81 -8.42 -2.69
C LEU A 137 -1.22 -8.95 -1.39
N GLY A 138 -0.04 -8.47 -0.98
CA GLY A 138 0.53 -8.75 0.33
C GLY A 138 -0.15 -7.92 1.42
N SER A 139 -0.33 -6.62 1.16
CA SER A 139 -1.00 -5.72 2.13
C SER A 139 -2.42 -6.12 2.51
N MET A 140 -3.14 -6.84 1.63
CA MET A 140 -4.52 -7.24 1.92
C MET A 140 -4.66 -8.12 3.15
N LEU A 141 -3.60 -8.82 3.55
CA LEU A 141 -3.65 -9.84 4.62
C LEU A 141 -3.89 -9.23 6.01
N THR A 142 -3.45 -7.99 6.24
CA THR A 142 -3.45 -7.40 7.58
C THR A 142 -4.24 -6.08 7.61
N PRO A 143 -4.75 -5.66 8.80
CA PRO A 143 -5.44 -4.38 8.91
C PRO A 143 -4.54 -3.19 8.56
N ILE A 144 -3.26 -3.28 8.94
CA ILE A 144 -2.28 -2.21 8.77
C ILE A 144 -1.73 -2.15 7.36
N GLY A 145 -1.80 -3.24 6.60
CA GLY A 145 -1.19 -3.31 5.27
C GLY A 145 -1.76 -2.30 4.28
N ASN A 146 -3.00 -1.84 4.45
CA ASN A 146 -3.51 -0.74 3.64
C ASN A 146 -4.56 0.08 4.41
N PRO A 147 -4.75 1.37 4.04
CA PRO A 147 -5.67 2.25 4.76
C PRO A 147 -7.13 1.78 4.74
N GLN A 148 -7.58 1.18 3.63
CA GLN A 148 -8.95 0.70 3.52
C GLN A 148 -9.24 -0.50 4.44
N ASN A 149 -8.27 -1.39 4.65
CA ASN A 149 -8.42 -2.50 5.57
C ASN A 149 -8.56 -2.01 6.99
N LEU A 150 -7.71 -1.05 7.39
CA LEU A 150 -7.75 -0.42 8.70
C LEU A 150 -9.08 0.30 8.96
N TYR A 151 -9.71 0.82 7.93
CA TYR A 151 -11.03 1.42 8.07
C TYR A 151 -12.14 0.36 8.13
N LEU A 152 -12.22 -0.52 7.13
CA LEU A 152 -13.33 -1.45 6.98
C LEU A 152 -13.41 -2.49 8.10
N TYR A 153 -12.27 -2.99 8.61
CA TYR A 153 -12.31 -3.93 9.73
C TYR A 153 -12.83 -3.29 11.02
N ALA A 154 -12.54 -1.99 11.24
CA ALA A 154 -13.00 -1.25 12.39
C ALA A 154 -14.51 -0.95 12.30
N GLN A 155 -14.99 -0.60 11.10
CA GLN A 155 -16.43 -0.43 10.83
C GLN A 155 -17.21 -1.74 10.94
N ALA A 156 -16.59 -2.87 10.57
CA ALA A 156 -17.16 -4.19 10.71
C ALA A 156 -17.12 -4.76 12.15
N ASP A 157 -16.55 -4.02 13.11
CA ASP A 157 -16.22 -4.50 14.46
C ASP A 157 -15.49 -5.87 14.45
N MET A 158 -14.64 -6.04 13.43
CA MET A 158 -13.98 -7.31 13.16
C MET A 158 -12.62 -7.36 13.86
N SER A 159 -12.30 -8.49 14.47
CA SER A 159 -10.96 -8.70 15.02
C SER A 159 -9.89 -8.76 13.92
N ALA A 160 -8.68 -8.31 14.23
CA ALA A 160 -7.54 -8.39 13.29
C ALA A 160 -7.29 -9.82 12.79
N PHE A 161 -7.47 -10.82 13.66
CA PHE A 161 -7.32 -12.22 13.31
C PHE A 161 -8.43 -12.71 12.36
N ALA A 162 -9.66 -12.24 12.52
CA ALA A 162 -10.75 -12.55 11.59
C ALA A 162 -10.47 -11.97 10.19
N LEU A 163 -9.95 -10.74 10.08
CA LEU A 163 -9.49 -10.19 8.80
C LEU A 163 -8.38 -11.06 8.18
N ILE A 164 -7.36 -11.43 8.96
CA ILE A 164 -6.26 -12.27 8.49
C ILE A 164 -6.81 -13.59 7.96
N ARG A 165 -7.69 -14.26 8.72
CA ARG A 165 -8.31 -15.52 8.29
C ARG A 165 -9.12 -15.36 7.00
N LEU A 166 -9.87 -14.27 6.90
CA LEU A 166 -10.68 -13.95 5.71
C LEU A 166 -9.80 -13.77 4.47
N MET A 167 -8.71 -13.02 4.60
CA MET A 167 -7.85 -12.62 3.48
C MET A 167 -6.72 -13.63 3.18
N LEU A 168 -6.45 -14.55 4.09
CA LEU A 168 -5.41 -15.59 3.97
C LEU A 168 -5.49 -16.39 2.66
N PRO A 169 -6.63 -17.00 2.27
CA PRO A 169 -6.68 -17.79 1.04
C PRO A 169 -6.33 -16.96 -0.21
N TYR A 170 -6.82 -15.71 -0.28
CA TYR A 170 -6.53 -14.79 -1.38
C TYR A 170 -5.06 -14.38 -1.41
N SER A 171 -4.48 -14.05 -0.25
CA SER A 171 -3.06 -13.71 -0.13
C SER A 171 -2.15 -14.90 -0.49
N VAL A 172 -2.49 -16.12 -0.05
CA VAL A 172 -1.70 -17.33 -0.36
C VAL A 172 -1.76 -17.66 -1.85
N VAL A 173 -2.94 -17.63 -2.48
CA VAL A 173 -3.06 -17.85 -3.92
C VAL A 173 -2.31 -16.77 -4.70
N SER A 174 -2.39 -15.51 -4.28
CA SER A 174 -1.63 -14.41 -4.88
C SER A 174 -0.11 -14.62 -4.81
N LEU A 175 0.40 -15.08 -3.68
CA LEU A 175 1.81 -15.42 -3.51
C LEU A 175 2.22 -16.57 -4.44
N ILE A 176 1.40 -17.62 -4.55
CA ILE A 176 1.65 -18.75 -5.45
C ILE A 176 1.69 -18.27 -6.92
N LEU A 177 0.74 -17.43 -7.34
CA LEU A 177 0.71 -16.87 -8.69
C LEU A 177 1.96 -16.03 -8.99
N LEU A 178 2.42 -15.22 -8.04
CA LEU A 178 3.68 -14.46 -8.18
C LEU A 178 4.88 -15.40 -8.33
N LEU A 179 4.97 -16.45 -7.52
CA LEU A 179 6.07 -17.44 -7.61
C LEU A 179 6.06 -18.21 -8.93
N ILE A 180 4.88 -18.59 -9.43
CA ILE A 180 4.71 -19.21 -10.75
C ILE A 180 5.18 -18.24 -11.84
N TRP A 181 4.77 -16.97 -11.78
CA TRP A 181 5.18 -15.97 -12.75
C TRP A 181 6.70 -15.76 -12.73
N ILE A 182 7.31 -15.63 -11.54
CA ILE A 182 8.77 -15.52 -11.40
C ILE A 182 9.47 -16.74 -12.01
N ARG A 183 8.98 -17.96 -11.73
CA ARG A 183 9.57 -19.19 -12.27
C ARG A 183 9.47 -19.24 -13.80
N PHE A 184 8.32 -18.89 -14.36
CA PHE A 184 8.10 -18.85 -15.80
C PHE A 184 8.98 -17.77 -16.47
N ALA A 185 9.01 -16.56 -15.91
CA ALA A 185 9.84 -15.47 -16.40
C ALA A 185 11.33 -15.82 -16.33
N ALA A 186 11.77 -16.51 -15.27
CA ALA A 186 13.16 -16.95 -15.15
C ALA A 186 13.52 -18.03 -16.19
N SER A 187 12.58 -18.92 -16.52
CA SER A 187 12.81 -19.95 -17.54
C SER A 187 12.99 -19.38 -18.96
N LYS A 188 12.36 -18.24 -19.23
CA LYS A 188 12.43 -17.51 -20.50
C LYS A 188 13.50 -16.41 -20.53
N ALA A 189 14.22 -16.20 -19.43
CA ALA A 189 15.25 -15.16 -19.38
C ALA A 189 16.40 -15.50 -20.35
N PRO A 190 16.99 -14.50 -21.02
CA PRO A 190 18.19 -14.68 -21.84
C PRO A 190 19.26 -15.44 -21.04
N LYS A 191 19.83 -16.50 -21.63
CA LYS A 191 20.91 -17.25 -20.99
C LYS A 191 22.17 -16.39 -21.02
N MET A 192 22.72 -16.09 -19.85
CA MET A 192 23.98 -15.38 -19.72
C MET A 192 25.10 -16.20 -20.38
N SER A 193 25.83 -15.60 -21.31
CA SER A 193 27.07 -16.20 -21.83
C SER A 193 28.06 -16.36 -20.66
N LYS A 194 28.66 -17.55 -20.52
CA LYS A 194 29.62 -17.92 -19.44
C LYS A 194 30.78 -16.93 -19.25
N LYS A 195 31.01 -16.01 -20.20
CA LYS A 195 32.11 -15.04 -20.19
C LYS A 195 31.90 -13.86 -19.21
N ASN A 196 30.66 -13.56 -18.82
CA ASN A 196 30.35 -12.49 -17.87
C ASN A 196 29.83 -13.07 -16.54
N ASN A 197 30.66 -13.86 -15.85
CA ASN A 197 30.44 -14.19 -14.44
C ASN A 197 30.63 -12.93 -13.59
N ILE A 198 29.70 -11.98 -13.69
CA ILE A 198 29.49 -11.01 -12.63
C ILE A 198 29.00 -11.85 -11.47
N SER A 199 29.91 -12.14 -10.53
CA SER A 199 29.52 -12.50 -9.19
C SER A 199 28.67 -11.33 -8.70
N LEU A 200 27.35 -11.48 -8.81
CA LEU A 200 26.36 -10.64 -8.14
C LEU A 200 26.50 -10.93 -6.64
N SER A 201 27.64 -10.52 -6.09
CA SER A 201 27.87 -10.46 -4.68
C SER A 201 27.48 -9.06 -4.25
N PHE A 202 26.60 -8.96 -3.27
CA PHE A 202 26.28 -7.72 -2.59
C PHE A 202 27.46 -7.22 -1.71
N SER A 203 28.67 -7.75 -1.89
CA SER A 203 29.87 -7.31 -1.20
C SER A 203 30.63 -6.33 -2.09
N ASN A 204 30.78 -5.08 -1.62
CA ASN A 204 31.91 -4.16 -1.87
C ASN A 204 31.47 -2.70 -2.07
N THR A 205 30.69 -2.11 -1.16
CA THR A 205 30.53 -0.63 -1.18
C THR A 205 30.51 0.04 0.19
N SER A 206 30.74 -0.66 1.31
CA SER A 206 30.53 -0.04 2.63
C SER A 206 31.50 -0.44 3.75
N GLU A 207 32.68 -1.00 3.44
CA GLU A 207 33.55 -1.51 4.52
C GLU A 207 34.52 -0.48 5.13
N HIS A 208 35.13 0.44 4.37
CA HIS A 208 36.30 1.14 4.91
C HIS A 208 36.04 2.47 5.64
N HIS A 209 34.92 3.16 5.40
CA HIS A 209 34.61 4.45 6.07
C HIS A 209 33.73 4.31 7.33
N ARG A 210 33.37 3.07 7.67
CA ARG A 210 32.20 2.75 8.50
C ARG A 210 32.52 2.47 9.97
N LYS A 211 33.79 2.27 10.37
CA LYS A 211 34.09 1.60 11.65
C LYS A 211 34.11 2.51 12.90
N ASN A 212 34.44 3.79 12.79
CA ASN A 212 34.61 4.66 13.97
C ASN A 212 33.46 5.67 14.19
N VAL A 213 32.72 6.06 13.15
CA VAL A 213 31.52 6.92 13.26
C VAL A 213 30.26 6.10 13.61
N LEU A 214 30.22 4.82 13.23
CA LEU A 214 29.08 3.95 13.52
C LEU A 214 28.86 3.66 15.00
N LYS A 215 29.84 3.71 15.89
CA LYS A 215 29.62 3.23 17.27
C LYS A 215 28.73 4.16 18.09
N SER A 216 28.81 5.48 17.86
CA SER A 216 27.93 6.49 18.47
C SER A 216 26.61 6.66 17.71
N ILE A 217 26.66 6.58 16.36
CA ILE A 217 25.45 6.61 15.52
C ILE A 217 24.60 5.33 15.69
N ALA A 218 25.23 4.17 15.89
CA ALA A 218 24.52 2.90 16.11
C ALA A 218 23.76 2.90 17.43
N ASN A 219 24.30 3.50 18.49
CA ASN A 219 23.61 3.54 19.78
C ASN A 219 22.34 4.42 19.71
N ARG A 220 22.45 5.62 19.09
CA ARG A 220 21.27 6.46 18.81
C ARG A 220 20.27 5.78 17.87
N LYS A 221 20.73 5.15 16.78
CA LYS A 221 19.83 4.41 15.88
C LYS A 221 19.13 3.23 16.57
N THR A 222 19.78 2.59 17.54
CA THR A 222 19.19 1.49 18.31
C THR A 222 18.11 2.00 19.27
N GLU A 223 18.34 3.13 19.95
CA GLU A 223 17.30 3.77 20.78
C GLU A 223 16.07 4.15 19.95
N TYR A 224 16.26 4.81 18.80
CA TYR A 224 15.16 5.15 17.90
C TYR A 224 14.42 3.91 17.40
N LEU A 225 15.15 2.86 17.03
CA LEU A 225 14.54 1.60 16.60
C LEU A 225 13.67 1.01 17.70
N ILE A 226 14.19 0.87 18.92
CA ILE A 226 13.44 0.31 20.05
C ILE A 226 12.19 1.16 20.33
N ALA A 227 12.34 2.48 20.37
CA ALA A 227 11.21 3.38 20.60
C ALA A 227 10.13 3.25 19.51
N TYR A 228 10.50 3.26 18.23
CA TYR A 228 9.54 3.06 17.14
C TYR A 228 8.89 1.68 17.17
N LEU A 229 9.62 0.62 17.55
CA LEU A 229 9.04 -0.72 17.71
C LEU A 229 8.05 -0.79 18.88
N LEU A 230 8.34 -0.12 20.00
CA LEU A 230 7.40 -0.04 21.14
C LEU A 230 6.15 0.77 20.78
N LEU A 231 6.30 1.91 20.10
CA LEU A 231 5.17 2.70 19.59
C LEU A 231 4.36 1.91 18.56
N PHE A 232 5.03 1.15 17.69
CA PHE A 232 4.37 0.27 16.74
C PHE A 232 3.57 -0.81 17.46
N ALA A 233 4.15 -1.46 18.48
CA ALA A 233 3.45 -2.44 19.30
C ALA A 233 2.21 -1.84 20.00
N ALA A 234 2.29 -0.61 20.51
CA ALA A 234 1.13 0.09 21.06
C ALA A 234 0.02 0.32 20.01
N CYS A 235 0.39 0.62 18.77
CA CYS A 235 -0.56 0.70 17.65
C CYS A 235 -1.17 -0.69 17.35
N LEU A 236 -0.38 -1.77 17.40
CA LEU A 236 -0.89 -3.14 17.23
C LEU A 236 -1.91 -3.52 18.30
N LEU A 237 -1.70 -3.12 19.55
CA LEU A 237 -2.66 -3.33 20.63
C LEU A 237 -3.98 -2.59 20.38
N THR A 238 -3.91 -1.40 19.77
CA THR A 238 -5.12 -0.66 19.37
C THR A 238 -5.84 -1.32 18.20
N VAL A 239 -5.08 -1.87 17.25
CA VAL A 239 -5.63 -2.66 16.14
C VAL A 239 -6.27 -3.95 16.65
N ALA A 240 -5.74 -4.54 17.71
CA ALA A 240 -6.32 -5.68 18.41
C ALA A 240 -7.54 -5.32 19.30
N HIS A 241 -7.99 -4.05 19.31
CA HIS A 241 -9.07 -3.55 20.17
C HIS A 241 -8.77 -3.66 21.69
N ILE A 242 -7.49 -3.76 22.07
CA ILE A 242 -7.04 -3.86 23.47
C ILE A 242 -6.77 -2.47 24.07
N LEU A 243 -6.26 -1.54 23.26
CA LEU A 243 -5.87 -0.20 23.69
C LEU A 243 -6.71 0.86 22.96
N ASP A 244 -7.08 1.95 23.65
CA ASP A 244 -7.73 3.10 23.01
C ASP A 244 -6.73 3.86 22.14
N PHE A 245 -7.15 4.26 20.92
CA PHE A 245 -6.30 4.92 19.93
C PHE A 245 -5.70 6.25 20.39
N ARG A 246 -6.32 6.93 21.37
CA ARG A 246 -5.83 8.19 21.94
C ARG A 246 -4.49 8.00 22.64
N ILE A 247 -4.24 6.82 23.21
CA ILE A 247 -3.01 6.50 23.93
C ILE A 247 -1.79 6.47 22.98
N PRO A 248 -1.74 5.60 21.95
CA PRO A 248 -0.62 5.62 21.00
C PRO A 248 -0.54 6.94 20.23
N LEU A 249 -1.68 7.61 19.96
CA LEU A 249 -1.67 8.94 19.34
C LEU A 249 -0.89 9.95 20.18
N LEU A 250 -1.21 10.06 21.47
CA LEU A 250 -0.49 10.94 22.39
C LEU A 250 0.99 10.56 22.49
N LEU A 251 1.30 9.27 22.66
CA LEU A 251 2.67 8.79 22.79
C LEU A 251 3.51 9.07 21.55
N VAL A 252 2.97 8.83 20.34
CA VAL A 252 3.67 9.11 19.08
C VAL A 252 3.90 10.60 18.91
N VAL A 253 2.88 11.43 19.13
CA VAL A 253 2.98 12.89 19.00
C VAL A 253 4.03 13.44 19.95
N LEU A 254 3.96 13.07 21.24
CA LEU A 254 4.94 13.53 22.25
C LEU A 254 6.36 13.07 21.91
N TYR A 255 6.53 11.79 21.58
CA TYR A 255 7.85 11.25 21.23
C TYR A 255 8.46 11.98 20.03
N VAL A 256 7.68 12.17 18.96
CA VAL A 256 8.16 12.78 17.73
C VAL A 256 8.46 14.27 17.92
N ILE A 257 7.61 15.01 18.64
CA ILE A 257 7.89 16.43 18.93
C ILE A 257 9.19 16.59 19.73
N ILE A 258 9.41 15.74 20.74
CA ILE A 258 10.57 15.83 21.63
C ILE A 258 11.86 15.36 20.91
N ARG A 259 11.77 14.29 20.10
CA ARG A 259 12.96 13.62 19.55
C ARG A 259 13.26 13.92 18.10
N ASN A 260 12.25 14.01 17.23
CA ASN A 260 12.46 14.26 15.81
C ASN A 260 11.22 14.88 15.12
N HIS A 261 10.96 16.16 15.35
CA HIS A 261 9.81 16.87 14.79
C HIS A 261 9.79 16.89 13.25
N THR A 262 10.94 16.68 12.59
CA THR A 262 11.03 16.65 11.12
C THR A 262 10.24 15.48 10.51
N LEU A 263 9.97 14.43 11.29
CA LEU A 263 9.13 13.32 10.86
C LEU A 263 7.69 13.73 10.58
N LEU A 264 7.17 14.74 11.29
CA LEU A 264 5.82 15.25 11.02
C LEU A 264 5.71 15.73 9.57
N GLY A 265 6.76 16.34 9.01
CA GLY A 265 6.80 16.76 7.61
C GLY A 265 6.85 15.60 6.58
N LYS A 266 7.04 14.36 7.02
CA LYS A 266 7.08 13.15 6.16
C LYS A 266 5.78 12.36 6.17
N VAL A 267 4.82 12.74 7.02
CA VAL A 267 3.50 12.13 7.05
C VAL A 267 2.72 12.54 5.80
N ASP A 268 2.04 11.58 5.18
CA ASP A 268 1.14 11.85 4.06
C ASP A 268 -0.20 12.39 4.58
N TYR A 269 -0.22 13.71 4.80
CA TYR A 269 -1.43 14.44 5.18
C TYR A 269 -2.46 14.51 4.05
N SER A 270 -2.05 14.30 2.79
CA SER A 270 -2.99 14.26 1.66
C SER A 270 -3.94 13.08 1.82
N LEU A 271 -3.43 11.92 2.25
CA LEU A 271 -4.26 10.75 2.57
C LEU A 271 -5.21 11.03 3.75
N LEU A 272 -4.73 11.61 4.85
CA LEU A 272 -5.58 11.94 6.00
C LEU A 272 -6.70 12.93 5.63
N ALA A 273 -6.36 13.96 4.85
CA ALA A 273 -7.33 14.93 4.36
C ALA A 273 -8.34 14.30 3.38
N THR A 274 -7.90 13.33 2.58
CA THR A 274 -8.77 12.55 1.68
C THR A 274 -9.81 11.77 2.47
N PHE A 275 -9.40 11.07 3.52
CA PHE A 275 -10.32 10.35 4.41
C PHE A 275 -11.34 11.31 5.05
N THR A 276 -10.88 12.43 5.60
CA THR A 276 -11.77 13.43 6.21
C THR A 276 -12.78 13.98 5.20
N ALA A 277 -12.35 14.31 3.98
CA ALA A 277 -13.24 14.81 2.94
C ALA A 277 -14.27 13.74 2.51
N LEU A 278 -13.84 12.49 2.34
CA LEU A 278 -14.73 11.39 1.99
C LEU A 278 -15.73 11.09 3.10
N PHE A 279 -15.32 11.09 4.37
CA PHE A 279 -16.24 10.94 5.50
C PHE A 279 -17.35 11.99 5.49
N ILE A 280 -16.99 13.26 5.27
CA ILE A 280 -17.98 14.32 5.15
C ILE A 280 -18.92 14.09 3.96
N PHE A 281 -18.35 13.79 2.79
CA PHE A 281 -19.12 13.53 1.59
C PHE A 281 -20.12 12.39 1.78
N ILE A 282 -19.68 11.28 2.38
CA ILE A 282 -20.50 10.08 2.60
C ILE A 282 -21.57 10.33 3.67
N GLY A 283 -21.22 11.02 4.76
CA GLY A 283 -22.20 11.42 5.77
C GLY A 283 -23.34 12.27 5.18
N ASN A 284 -23.02 13.16 4.24
CA ASN A 284 -24.03 13.94 3.52
C ASN A 284 -24.87 13.07 2.58
N LEU A 285 -24.24 12.19 1.81
CA LEU A 285 -24.95 11.26 0.93
C LEU A 285 -25.88 10.31 1.71
N GLY A 286 -25.47 9.87 2.91
CA GLY A 286 -26.27 9.03 3.79
C GLY A 286 -27.56 9.72 4.27
N ARG A 287 -27.58 11.06 4.30
CA ARG A 287 -28.77 11.87 4.65
C ARG A 287 -29.71 12.12 3.47
N ILE A 288 -29.30 11.78 2.25
CA ILE A 288 -30.13 11.89 1.05
C ILE A 288 -30.78 10.53 0.82
N SER A 289 -32.04 10.37 1.25
CA SER A 289 -32.74 9.08 1.24
C SER A 289 -32.80 8.43 -0.14
N GLN A 290 -33.02 9.21 -1.20
CA GLN A 290 -33.06 8.70 -2.58
C GLN A 290 -31.71 8.11 -3.00
N PHE A 291 -30.61 8.77 -2.64
CA PHE A 291 -29.26 8.30 -2.98
C PHE A 291 -28.88 7.07 -2.16
N SER A 292 -29.19 7.08 -0.86
CA SER A 292 -28.97 5.95 0.04
C SER A 292 -29.71 4.70 -0.44
N HIS A 293 -31.01 4.81 -0.75
CA HIS A 293 -31.78 3.68 -1.30
C HIS A 293 -31.23 3.19 -2.64
N PHE A 294 -30.84 4.11 -3.53
CA PHE A 294 -30.26 3.75 -4.81
C PHE A 294 -28.96 2.94 -4.64
N LEU A 295 -28.00 3.43 -3.84
CA LEU A 295 -26.75 2.70 -3.62
C LEU A 295 -26.97 1.37 -2.89
N SER A 296 -27.79 1.36 -1.83
CA SER A 296 -28.11 0.10 -1.14
C SER A 296 -28.76 -0.93 -2.06
N SER A 297 -29.61 -0.51 -3.01
CA SER A 297 -30.24 -1.42 -3.98
C SER A 297 -29.25 -2.05 -4.97
N ILE A 298 -28.22 -1.32 -5.38
CA ILE A 298 -27.17 -1.83 -6.28
C ILE A 298 -26.20 -2.74 -5.51
N MET A 299 -25.96 -2.42 -4.23
CA MET A 299 -24.98 -3.11 -3.41
C MET A 299 -25.47 -4.41 -2.81
N THR A 300 -26.73 -4.48 -2.38
CA THR A 300 -27.24 -5.62 -1.60
C THR A 300 -27.08 -6.94 -2.37
N GLY A 301 -26.29 -7.87 -1.81
CA GLY A 301 -25.98 -9.16 -2.42
C GLY A 301 -24.97 -9.11 -3.57
N ARG A 302 -24.37 -7.94 -3.84
CA ARG A 302 -23.39 -7.69 -4.92
C ARG A 302 -22.18 -6.90 -4.43
N GLU A 303 -21.96 -6.83 -3.11
CA GLU A 303 -20.98 -5.94 -2.47
C GLU A 303 -19.57 -6.16 -3.03
N THR A 304 -19.16 -7.41 -3.24
CA THR A 304 -17.84 -7.74 -3.79
C THR A 304 -17.64 -7.21 -5.21
N ILE A 305 -18.61 -7.45 -6.11
CA ILE A 305 -18.48 -7.03 -7.52
C ILE A 305 -18.58 -5.51 -7.62
N THR A 306 -19.52 -4.90 -6.90
CA THR A 306 -19.67 -3.44 -6.86
C THR A 306 -18.40 -2.77 -6.35
N ALA A 307 -17.75 -3.33 -5.32
CA ALA A 307 -16.47 -2.84 -4.82
C ALA A 307 -15.33 -2.97 -5.83
N ILE A 308 -15.24 -4.10 -6.54
CA ILE A 308 -14.22 -4.30 -7.58
C ILE A 308 -14.38 -3.28 -8.70
N LEU A 309 -15.61 -3.10 -9.20
CA LEU A 309 -15.93 -2.17 -10.28
C LEU A 309 -15.72 -0.72 -9.86
N ALA A 310 -16.18 -0.34 -8.67
CA ALA A 310 -15.96 1.00 -8.14
C ALA A 310 -14.47 1.31 -8.00
N SER A 311 -13.67 0.35 -7.51
CA SER A 311 -12.23 0.52 -7.37
C SER A 311 -11.56 0.87 -8.71
N GLN A 312 -11.99 0.28 -9.83
CA GLN A 312 -11.40 0.59 -11.15
C GLN A 312 -11.53 2.05 -11.56
N VAL A 313 -12.53 2.76 -11.03
CA VAL A 313 -12.87 4.14 -11.39
C VAL A 313 -12.30 5.14 -10.37
N MET A 314 -12.35 4.83 -9.07
CA MET A 314 -12.02 5.77 -8.00
C MET A 314 -10.92 5.32 -7.04
N SER A 315 -10.26 4.20 -7.30
CA SER A 315 -9.34 3.49 -6.40
C SER A 315 -10.03 2.76 -5.24
N ASN A 316 -9.39 1.70 -4.77
CA ASN A 316 -9.77 0.88 -3.62
C ASN A 316 -10.06 1.67 -2.32
N VAL A 317 -9.26 2.69 -1.97
CA VAL A 317 -9.49 3.48 -0.74
C VAL A 317 -10.80 4.29 -0.81
N PRO A 318 -11.02 5.19 -1.80
CA PRO A 318 -12.29 5.89 -1.90
C PRO A 318 -13.49 4.97 -2.11
N ALA A 319 -13.33 3.88 -2.87
CA ALA A 319 -14.38 2.89 -3.06
C ALA A 319 -14.78 2.22 -1.74
N ALA A 320 -13.80 1.84 -0.90
CA ALA A 320 -14.07 1.24 0.40
C ALA A 320 -14.85 2.19 1.31
N ILE A 321 -14.41 3.44 1.42
CA ILE A 321 -15.06 4.41 2.29
C ILE A 321 -16.48 4.68 1.78
N LEU A 322 -16.65 5.00 0.48
CA LEU A 322 -17.96 5.30 -0.11
C LEU A 322 -18.97 4.16 0.09
N LEU A 323 -18.56 2.94 -0.23
CA LEU A 323 -19.45 1.79 -0.21
C LEU A 323 -19.74 1.31 1.21
N SER A 324 -18.84 1.52 2.17
CA SER A 324 -19.06 1.11 3.57
C SER A 324 -20.33 1.72 4.19
N GLY A 325 -20.65 2.96 3.86
CA GLY A 325 -21.85 3.65 4.38
C GLY A 325 -23.17 3.04 3.93
N PHE A 326 -23.14 2.14 2.94
CA PHE A 326 -24.33 1.51 2.34
C PHE A 326 -24.24 -0.02 2.28
N ALA A 327 -23.16 -0.61 2.81
CA ALA A 327 -22.92 -2.05 2.77
C ALA A 327 -23.57 -2.78 3.95
N ASN A 328 -24.27 -3.87 3.64
CA ASN A 328 -24.79 -4.79 4.66
C ASN A 328 -23.78 -5.90 5.00
N ASN A 329 -22.94 -6.28 4.03
CA ASN A 329 -21.94 -7.33 4.19
C ASN A 329 -20.51 -6.77 4.06
N TYR A 330 -19.94 -6.38 5.19
CA TYR A 330 -18.57 -5.86 5.26
C TYR A 330 -17.52 -6.89 4.84
N THR A 331 -17.73 -8.18 5.09
CA THR A 331 -16.82 -9.25 4.65
C THR A 331 -16.68 -9.24 3.13
N SER A 332 -17.80 -9.20 2.41
CA SER A 332 -17.83 -9.13 0.95
C SER A 332 -17.26 -7.83 0.40
N LEU A 333 -17.48 -6.70 1.10
CA LEU A 333 -16.89 -5.40 0.76
C LEU A 333 -15.36 -5.40 0.94
N ILE A 334 -14.85 -5.98 2.02
CA ILE A 334 -13.41 -6.10 2.29
C ILE A 334 -12.74 -6.96 1.20
N ILE A 335 -13.32 -8.11 0.86
CA ILE A 335 -12.81 -8.95 -0.23
C ILE A 335 -12.78 -8.14 -1.53
N GLY A 336 -13.90 -7.50 -1.88
CA GLY A 336 -14.05 -6.78 -3.14
C GLY A 336 -13.14 -5.55 -3.27
N THR A 337 -12.91 -4.79 -2.20
CA THR A 337 -12.04 -3.61 -2.22
C THR A 337 -10.56 -3.98 -2.28
N ASN A 338 -10.14 -5.07 -1.64
CA ASN A 338 -8.76 -5.55 -1.74
C ASN A 338 -8.45 -6.12 -3.13
N ILE A 339 -9.29 -7.01 -3.63
CA ILE A 339 -9.13 -7.61 -4.96
C ILE A 339 -9.35 -6.55 -6.04
N GLY A 340 -10.26 -5.61 -5.81
CA GLY A 340 -10.52 -4.45 -6.65
C GLY A 340 -9.34 -3.49 -6.76
N GLY A 341 -8.32 -3.60 -5.92
CA GLY A 341 -7.04 -2.91 -6.09
C GLY A 341 -6.21 -3.41 -7.28
N LEU A 342 -6.62 -4.51 -7.91
CA LEU A 342 -6.12 -4.98 -9.20
C LEU A 342 -6.96 -4.44 -10.35
N GLY A 343 -6.36 -4.37 -11.53
CA GLY A 343 -7.01 -4.12 -12.80
C GLY A 343 -6.36 -2.94 -13.51
N THR A 344 -6.99 -1.77 -13.45
CA THR A 344 -6.46 -0.52 -14.01
C THR A 344 -5.37 0.09 -13.13
N LEU A 345 -4.58 1.03 -13.67
CA LEU A 345 -3.64 1.81 -12.85
C LEU A 345 -4.33 2.68 -11.79
N ILE A 346 -5.62 3.00 -12.01
CA ILE A 346 -6.43 3.82 -11.11
C ILE A 346 -6.98 2.97 -9.95
N ALA A 347 -7.13 1.66 -10.17
CA ALA A 347 -7.67 0.69 -9.21
C ALA A 347 -7.03 0.74 -7.83
N SER A 348 -5.73 1.02 -7.78
CA SER A 348 -4.98 1.27 -6.56
C SER A 348 -4.02 2.43 -6.78
N MET A 349 -4.16 3.49 -5.97
CA MET A 349 -3.27 4.66 -6.00
C MET A 349 -1.79 4.29 -5.87
N ALA A 350 -1.48 3.22 -5.13
CA ALA A 350 -0.12 2.72 -5.01
C ALA A 350 0.49 2.29 -6.38
N SER A 351 -0.34 1.86 -7.35
CA SER A 351 0.10 1.51 -8.70
C SER A 351 0.65 2.71 -9.49
N LEU A 352 0.23 3.93 -9.14
CA LEU A 352 0.79 5.14 -9.74
C LEU A 352 2.21 5.43 -9.25
N ILE A 353 2.60 4.96 -8.07
CA ILE A 353 3.95 5.15 -7.52
C ILE A 353 4.96 4.44 -8.41
N SER A 354 4.73 3.15 -8.66
CA SER A 354 5.60 2.32 -9.50
C SER A 354 5.60 2.78 -10.96
N PHE A 355 4.45 3.19 -11.50
CA PHE A 355 4.37 3.83 -12.82
C PHE A 355 5.22 5.11 -12.90
N LYS A 356 5.16 5.99 -11.89
CA LYS A 356 5.97 7.22 -11.81
C LYS A 356 7.47 6.91 -11.78
N TYR A 357 7.89 5.87 -11.06
CA TYR A 357 9.30 5.42 -11.07
C TYR A 357 9.74 5.00 -12.47
N ILE A 358 8.98 4.16 -13.18
CA ILE A 358 9.30 3.76 -14.56
C ILE A 358 9.29 4.96 -15.52
N ALA A 359 8.29 5.83 -15.38
CA ALA A 359 8.16 7.01 -16.21
C ALA A 359 9.30 8.01 -16.05
N LYS A 360 9.94 8.03 -14.86
CA LYS A 360 11.14 8.81 -14.54
C LYS A 360 12.41 8.11 -15.00
N GLU A 361 12.46 6.78 -14.89
CA GLU A 361 13.59 5.96 -15.32
C GLU A 361 13.81 6.08 -16.83
N ASN A 362 12.76 5.80 -17.62
CA ASN A 362 12.79 5.98 -19.06
C ASN A 362 11.36 6.19 -19.59
N PRO A 363 11.05 7.38 -20.12
CA PRO A 363 9.71 7.69 -20.67
C PRO A 363 9.22 6.72 -21.74
N HIS A 364 10.12 6.09 -22.52
CA HIS A 364 9.76 5.12 -23.55
C HIS A 364 9.25 3.79 -23.00
N LEU A 365 9.53 3.47 -21.72
CA LEU A 365 9.07 2.24 -21.08
C LEU A 365 7.63 2.33 -20.56
N ARG A 366 7.02 3.53 -20.55
CA ARG A 366 5.65 3.75 -20.02
C ARG A 366 4.61 2.84 -20.67
N GLY A 367 4.61 2.75 -22.01
CA GLY A 367 3.64 1.92 -22.75
C GLY A 367 3.83 0.43 -22.51
N LYS A 368 5.09 -0.03 -22.49
CA LYS A 368 5.43 -1.43 -22.17
C LYS A 368 5.03 -1.80 -20.75
N TYR A 369 5.30 -0.93 -19.78
CA TYR A 369 4.87 -1.12 -18.40
C TYR A 369 3.35 -1.14 -18.28
N PHE A 370 2.66 -0.16 -18.86
CA PHE A 370 1.20 -0.07 -18.81
C PHE A 370 0.53 -1.34 -19.36
N THR A 371 1.04 -1.84 -20.49
CA THR A 371 0.51 -3.06 -21.13
C THR A 371 0.74 -4.28 -20.24
N LEU A 372 1.98 -4.51 -19.79
CA LEU A 372 2.28 -5.67 -18.93
C LEU A 372 1.56 -5.59 -17.59
N PHE A 373 1.50 -4.40 -16.98
CA PHE A 373 0.75 -4.14 -15.77
C PHE A 373 -0.70 -4.52 -15.94
N THR A 374 -1.37 -4.02 -16.97
CA THR A 374 -2.80 -4.23 -17.19
C THR A 374 -3.10 -5.70 -17.43
N VAL A 375 -2.34 -6.37 -18.30
CA VAL A 375 -2.53 -7.81 -18.58
C VAL A 375 -2.32 -8.65 -17.32
N ALA A 376 -1.23 -8.42 -16.58
CA ALA A 376 -0.95 -9.19 -15.36
C ALA A 376 -2.02 -8.95 -14.29
N ASN A 377 -2.44 -7.70 -14.08
CA ASN A 377 -3.46 -7.38 -13.09
C ASN A 377 -4.82 -7.98 -13.44
N ILE A 378 -5.25 -7.92 -14.71
CA ILE A 378 -6.51 -8.53 -15.16
C ILE A 378 -6.45 -10.06 -14.97
N LEU A 379 -5.31 -10.70 -15.28
CA LEU A 379 -5.14 -12.13 -15.09
C LEU A 379 -5.25 -12.51 -13.60
N PHE A 380 -4.54 -11.81 -12.72
CA PHE A 380 -4.62 -12.04 -11.27
C PHE A 380 -6.04 -11.80 -10.75
N LEU A 381 -6.69 -10.72 -11.20
CA LEU A 381 -8.07 -10.40 -10.85
C LEU A 381 -9.03 -11.52 -11.26
N ALA A 382 -8.91 -12.03 -12.49
CA ALA A 382 -9.75 -13.12 -12.99
C ALA A 382 -9.59 -14.41 -12.16
N ILE A 383 -8.35 -14.78 -11.81
CA ILE A 383 -8.09 -15.96 -10.98
C ILE A 383 -8.64 -15.77 -9.56
N LEU A 384 -8.47 -14.59 -8.97
CA LEU A 384 -9.01 -14.31 -7.63
C LEU A 384 -10.54 -14.25 -7.64
N LEU A 385 -11.18 -13.76 -8.70
CA LEU A 385 -12.63 -13.83 -8.88
C LEU A 385 -13.14 -15.28 -8.95
N LEU A 386 -12.42 -16.17 -9.61
CA LEU A 386 -12.73 -17.61 -9.60
C LEU A 386 -12.58 -18.19 -8.20
N LEU A 387 -11.52 -17.81 -7.47
CA LEU A 387 -11.32 -18.24 -6.08
C LEU A 387 -12.47 -17.78 -5.17
N ILE A 388 -12.94 -16.53 -5.31
CA ILE A 388 -14.12 -16.03 -4.58
C ILE A 388 -15.30 -16.97 -4.84
N LYS A 389 -15.63 -17.24 -6.11
CA LYS A 389 -16.75 -18.11 -6.47
C LYS A 389 -16.61 -19.51 -5.86
N CYS A 390 -15.40 -20.08 -5.86
CA CYS A 390 -15.15 -21.38 -5.26
C CYS A 390 -15.33 -21.38 -3.74
N LEU A 391 -14.92 -20.30 -3.05
CA LEU A 391 -15.02 -20.19 -1.60
C LEU A 391 -16.43 -19.83 -1.11
N THR A 392 -17.24 -19.16 -1.93
CA THR A 392 -18.63 -18.78 -1.59
C THR A 392 -19.68 -19.78 -2.07
N ALA A 393 -19.29 -20.80 -2.87
CA ALA A 393 -20.20 -21.85 -3.35
C ALA A 393 -20.38 -23.00 -2.34
N PHE A 394 -19.67 -22.95 -1.22
CA PHE A 394 -19.86 -23.78 -0.03
C PHE A 394 -20.34 -22.88 1.11
#